data_AF-K5VKS6-F1
#
_entry.id   AF-K5VKS6-F1
#
_cell.length_a   1.000
_cell.length_b   1.000
_cell.length_c   1.000
_cell.angle_alpha   90.00
_cell.angle_beta   90.00
_cell.angle_gamma   90.00
#
_symmetry.space_group_name_H-M   'P 1'
#
loop_
_entity.id
_entity.type
_entity.pdbx_description
1 polymer ?
#
loop_
_entity_poly.entity_id
_entity_poly.type
_entity_poly.pdbx_seq_one_letter_code
_entity_poly.pdbx_strand_id
1 'polypeptide(L)'
;MANEQLRYSGDGKNIGDCLGQKQSGEYPAETYCTRCDRQFRSTNAFKQHVETSSYHHYCEPCGRDFVTPVGLIQHFVQSPRHFYCQRCNEHFDAKEERSLHRRTKHYYCPRCDAIFEFEVGLHEHNRQKHFYCVSCKRVFNSQSNLDAHMKSSLHTSPIIECTAPSCGRLFLNRGDLAKHWEAGTCSSGLDRAGLNEAIIEADTRRMFTDPDRLLTGSSGPSGRTARETQATKAVRGKHAYKCTLCNKTFKAKRGLDAHLSSPAHAERIYRCPPRADGCDSEFTTLSALMQHAESGRCEVFAEEMTDAFDKLKRRIVNGL
;
A
#
# COMPACT_ATOMS: atom_id res chain seq x y z
N MET A 1 26.37 -23.87 -3.39
CA MET A 1 27.20 -23.24 -4.44
C MET A 1 26.98 -21.74 -4.34
N ALA A 2 27.84 -21.06 -3.60
CA ALA A 2 27.64 -19.69 -3.17
C ALA A 2 28.41 -18.73 -4.09
N ASN A 3 27.63 -17.94 -4.83
CA ASN A 3 27.88 -16.57 -5.27
C ASN A 3 29.36 -16.14 -5.37
N GLU A 4 29.95 -16.45 -6.51
CA GLU A 4 31.23 -15.87 -6.94
C GLU A 4 31.03 -14.36 -7.09
N GLN A 5 31.56 -13.60 -6.12
CA GLN A 5 31.67 -12.15 -6.20
C GLN A 5 32.59 -11.81 -7.37
N LEU A 6 32.03 -11.67 -8.57
CA LEU A 6 32.70 -11.01 -9.68
C LEU A 6 32.85 -9.53 -9.32
N ARG A 7 33.94 -9.22 -8.60
CA ARG A 7 34.51 -7.87 -8.49
C ARG A 7 35.07 -7.48 -9.86
N TYR A 8 34.20 -7.08 -10.78
CA TYR A 8 34.63 -6.27 -11.91
C TYR A 8 34.62 -4.81 -11.47
N SER A 9 35.82 -4.27 -11.26
CA SER A 9 36.06 -2.85 -11.07
C SER A 9 35.55 -2.11 -12.31
N GLY A 10 34.38 -1.50 -12.20
CA GLY A 10 33.86 -0.59 -13.23
C GLY A 10 34.66 0.69 -13.18
N ASP A 11 35.78 0.74 -13.90
CA ASP A 11 36.67 1.92 -13.97
C ASP A 11 36.01 3.03 -14.81
N GLY A 12 34.97 3.66 -14.26
CA GLY A 12 34.45 4.93 -14.74
C GLY A 12 35.50 6.00 -14.49
N LYS A 13 36.03 6.58 -15.56
CA LYS A 13 37.12 7.56 -15.50
C LYS A 13 36.58 8.98 -15.57
N ASN A 14 37.35 9.94 -15.07
CA ASN A 14 37.01 11.35 -15.22
C ASN A 14 37.12 11.75 -16.70
N ILE A 15 36.45 12.84 -17.09
CA ILE A 15 36.42 13.38 -18.46
C ILE A 15 37.83 13.51 -19.10
N GLY A 16 38.89 13.62 -18.29
CA GLY A 16 40.28 13.77 -18.73
C GLY A 16 41.00 12.49 -19.20
N ASP A 17 40.42 11.30 -19.07
CA ASP A 17 41.14 10.05 -19.39
C ASP A 17 40.79 9.44 -20.76
N CYS A 18 39.88 10.07 -21.51
CA CYS A 18 39.66 9.76 -22.94
C CYS A 18 40.57 10.59 -23.86
N LEU A 19 41.47 11.39 -23.27
CA LEU A 19 42.48 12.16 -23.98
C LEU A 19 43.52 11.22 -24.58
N GLY A 20 43.74 11.36 -25.88
CA GLY A 20 44.83 10.68 -26.58
C GLY A 20 45.51 11.65 -27.55
N GLN A 21 46.68 11.28 -28.04
CA GLN A 21 47.45 12.14 -28.94
C GLN A 21 47.13 11.82 -30.40
N LYS A 22 46.70 12.83 -31.17
CA LYS A 22 46.98 12.88 -32.61
C LYS A 22 47.43 14.28 -33.01
N GLN A 23 48.71 14.36 -33.39
CA GLN A 23 49.44 15.60 -33.67
C GLN A 23 49.01 16.23 -35.00
N SER A 24 48.72 17.53 -34.97
CA SER A 24 48.98 18.47 -36.07
C SER A 24 48.88 19.91 -35.54
N GLY A 25 50.00 20.43 -35.05
CA GLY A 25 50.43 21.84 -35.04
C GLY A 25 49.55 23.01 -34.58
N GLU A 26 48.25 22.88 -34.33
CA GLU A 26 47.36 24.06 -34.24
C GLU A 26 46.38 24.05 -33.05
N TYR A 27 46.21 22.93 -32.32
CA TYR A 27 45.26 22.82 -31.20
C TYR A 27 45.78 21.98 -30.00
N PRO A 28 45.33 22.26 -28.76
CA PRO A 28 45.74 21.51 -27.55
C PRO A 28 45.34 20.03 -27.59
N ALA A 29 46.16 19.15 -26.99
CA ALA A 29 45.88 17.71 -26.91
C ALA A 29 44.64 17.38 -26.05
N GLU A 30 44.27 18.26 -25.12
CA GLU A 30 43.09 18.12 -24.25
C GLU A 30 41.74 18.33 -24.94
N THR A 31 41.73 18.57 -26.26
CA THR A 31 40.50 18.70 -27.06
C THR A 31 40.36 17.62 -28.15
N TYR A 32 41.09 16.51 -28.04
CA TYR A 32 40.97 15.33 -28.91
C TYR A 32 40.12 14.22 -28.28
N CYS A 33 39.14 13.69 -29.01
CA CYS A 33 38.37 12.51 -28.61
C CYS A 33 38.89 11.26 -29.32
N THR A 34 39.42 10.30 -28.54
CA THR A 34 39.90 9.00 -29.01
C THR A 34 38.80 8.02 -29.41
N ARG A 35 37.56 8.19 -28.92
CA ARG A 35 36.47 7.24 -29.19
C ARG A 35 35.81 7.44 -30.55
N CYS A 36 35.87 8.66 -31.07
CA CYS A 36 35.28 9.01 -32.37
C CYS A 36 36.29 9.68 -33.32
N ASP A 37 37.57 9.72 -32.92
CA ASP A 37 38.69 10.34 -33.66
C ASP A 37 38.39 11.76 -34.14
N ARG A 38 37.92 12.62 -33.24
CA ARG A 38 37.57 14.03 -33.53
C ARG A 38 38.36 15.02 -32.69
N GLN A 39 38.85 16.06 -33.36
CA GLN A 39 39.46 17.23 -32.73
C GLN A 39 38.44 18.35 -32.54
N PHE A 40 38.43 18.99 -31.38
CA PHE A 40 37.55 20.11 -31.05
C PHE A 40 38.35 21.41 -30.92
N ARG A 41 37.72 22.53 -31.31
CA ARG A 41 38.35 23.87 -31.29
C ARG A 41 38.50 24.48 -29.90
N SER A 42 37.82 23.92 -28.90
CA SER A 42 37.89 24.37 -27.51
C SER A 42 37.59 23.23 -26.54
N THR A 43 38.04 23.40 -25.30
CA THR A 43 37.78 22.46 -24.19
C THR A 43 36.28 22.35 -23.87
N ASN A 44 35.54 23.47 -23.96
CA ASN A 44 34.08 23.45 -23.78
C ASN A 44 33.38 22.63 -24.88
N ALA A 45 33.81 22.76 -26.14
CA ALA A 45 33.25 21.97 -27.23
C ALA A 45 33.53 20.47 -27.06
N PHE A 46 34.72 20.11 -26.55
CA PHE A 46 35.05 18.72 -26.20
C PHE A 46 34.19 18.19 -25.05
N LYS A 47 34.02 18.96 -23.96
CA LYS A 47 33.15 18.57 -22.84
C LYS A 47 31.72 18.32 -23.30
N GLN A 48 31.14 19.28 -24.04
CA GLN A 48 29.79 19.13 -24.57
C GLN A 48 29.66 17.89 -25.45
N HIS A 49 30.68 17.59 -26.26
CA HIS A 49 30.70 16.35 -27.05
C HIS A 49 30.65 15.09 -26.17
N VAL A 50 31.45 15.01 -25.10
CA VAL A 50 31.43 13.87 -24.18
C VAL A 50 30.06 13.72 -23.50
N GLU A 51 29.41 14.83 -23.16
CA GLU A 51 28.12 14.85 -22.47
C GLU A 51 26.95 14.40 -23.36
N THR A 52 26.97 14.75 -24.65
CA THR A 52 25.81 14.54 -25.55
C THR A 52 26.01 13.46 -26.61
N SER A 53 27.21 12.92 -26.76
CA SER A 53 27.51 11.97 -27.84
C SER A 53 27.11 10.54 -27.48
N SER A 54 26.55 9.82 -28.45
CA SER A 54 26.26 8.39 -28.36
C SER A 54 27.51 7.50 -28.25
N TYR A 55 28.71 8.04 -28.52
CA TYR A 55 30.00 7.33 -28.34
C TYR A 55 30.49 7.33 -26.89
N HIS A 56 29.82 8.08 -26.01
CA HIS A 56 30.14 8.18 -24.60
C HIS A 56 28.97 7.67 -23.75
N HIS A 57 29.31 7.09 -22.60
CA HIS A 57 28.32 6.62 -21.62
C HIS A 57 28.53 7.46 -20.37
N TYR A 58 28.11 8.72 -20.48
CA TYR A 58 28.42 9.73 -19.49
C TYR A 58 27.38 9.79 -18.37
N CYS A 59 27.88 9.95 -17.14
CA CYS A 59 27.10 10.24 -15.95
C CYS A 59 27.37 11.69 -15.52
N GLU A 60 26.47 12.60 -15.88
CA GLU A 60 26.57 14.02 -15.56
C GLU A 60 26.69 14.32 -14.06
N PRO A 61 25.82 13.76 -13.17
CA PRO A 61 25.93 14.07 -11.73
C PRO A 61 27.24 13.59 -11.08
N CYS A 62 27.95 12.66 -11.72
CA CYS A 62 29.23 12.15 -11.23
C CYS A 62 30.43 12.65 -12.03
N GLY A 63 30.23 13.34 -13.16
CA GLY A 63 31.30 13.76 -14.07
C GLY A 63 32.13 12.59 -14.64
N ARG A 64 31.53 11.41 -14.79
CA ARG A 64 32.23 10.17 -15.18
C ARG A 64 31.79 9.67 -16.53
N ASP A 65 32.74 9.27 -17.36
CA ASP A 65 32.48 8.60 -18.63
C ASP A 65 32.87 7.11 -18.53
N PHE A 66 31.95 6.26 -18.95
CA PHE A 66 32.11 4.81 -18.94
C PHE A 66 32.39 4.30 -20.34
N VAL A 67 33.25 3.28 -20.42
CA VAL A 67 33.64 2.67 -21.72
C VAL A 67 32.47 1.94 -22.36
N THR A 68 31.55 1.40 -21.55
CA THR A 68 30.43 0.58 -22.01
C THR A 68 29.11 1.02 -21.36
N PRO A 69 27.96 0.77 -22.01
CA PRO A 69 26.66 1.11 -21.43
C PRO A 69 26.38 0.25 -20.18
N VAL A 70 26.89 -0.99 -20.16
CA VAL A 70 26.80 -1.89 -19.00
C VAL A 70 27.54 -1.31 -17.80
N GLY A 71 28.73 -0.73 -18.01
CA GLY A 71 29.50 -0.06 -16.96
C GLY A 71 28.75 1.13 -16.34
N LEU A 72 28.10 1.94 -17.18
CA LEU A 72 27.27 3.06 -16.71
C LEU A 72 26.07 2.59 -15.89
N ILE A 73 25.37 1.54 -16.34
CA ILE A 73 24.23 0.95 -15.59
C ILE A 73 24.70 0.41 -14.25
N GLN A 74 25.83 -0.30 -14.21
CA GLN A 74 26.38 -0.84 -12.98
C GLN A 74 26.75 0.27 -11.99
N HIS A 75 27.31 1.39 -12.50
CA HIS A 75 27.54 2.60 -11.71
C HIS A 75 26.24 3.14 -11.11
N PHE A 76 25.15 3.24 -11.87
CA PHE A 76 23.86 3.71 -11.35
C PHE A 76 23.29 2.80 -10.25
N VAL A 77 23.49 1.49 -10.36
CA VAL A 77 22.99 0.52 -9.37
C VAL A 77 23.79 0.59 -8.07
N GLN A 78 25.10 0.79 -8.15
CA GLN A 78 25.99 0.77 -6.99
C GLN A 78 26.19 2.14 -6.33
N SER A 79 25.96 3.22 -7.06
CA SER A 79 26.19 4.57 -6.57
C SER A 79 25.11 5.01 -5.58
N PRO A 80 25.47 5.48 -4.38
CA PRO A 80 24.51 6.06 -3.44
C PRO A 80 23.93 7.39 -3.92
N ARG A 81 24.51 8.00 -4.96
CA ARG A 81 24.03 9.26 -5.57
C ARG A 81 22.94 9.06 -6.61
N HIS A 82 22.70 7.82 -7.04
CA HIS A 82 21.68 7.52 -8.05
C HIS A 82 20.57 6.67 -7.47
N PHE A 83 19.34 7.16 -7.59
CA PHE A 83 18.16 6.37 -7.28
C PHE A 83 17.61 5.81 -8.59
N TYR A 84 18.24 4.74 -9.07
CA TYR A 84 17.90 4.11 -10.35
C TYR A 84 17.12 2.80 -10.17
N CYS A 85 16.10 2.58 -11.00
CA CYS A 85 15.35 1.33 -11.09
C CYS A 85 15.81 0.50 -12.30
N GLN A 86 16.56 -0.56 -12.04
CA GLN A 86 17.09 -1.46 -13.07
C GLN A 86 16.00 -2.17 -13.89
N ARG A 87 14.77 -2.29 -13.36
CA ARG A 87 13.70 -3.03 -14.04
C ARG A 87 13.09 -2.25 -15.20
N CYS A 88 12.93 -0.94 -15.05
CA CYS A 88 12.29 -0.05 -16.02
C CYS A 88 13.23 1.05 -16.55
N ASN A 89 14.50 1.05 -16.12
CA ASN A 89 15.51 2.05 -16.44
C ASN A 89 15.17 3.49 -16.04
N GLU A 90 14.31 3.66 -15.03
CA GLU A 90 13.85 4.98 -14.57
C GLU A 90 14.75 5.53 -13.45
N HIS A 91 14.99 6.84 -13.48
CA HIS A 91 15.75 7.58 -12.47
C HIS A 91 14.80 8.38 -11.57
N PHE A 92 15.18 8.51 -10.31
CA PHE A 92 14.44 9.25 -9.30
C PHE A 92 15.37 10.24 -8.59
N ASP A 93 14.80 11.34 -8.11
CA ASP A 93 15.55 12.38 -7.40
C ASP A 93 15.79 12.00 -5.93
N ALA A 94 14.95 11.12 -5.38
CA ALA A 94 15.05 10.64 -4.01
C ALA A 94 14.96 9.11 -3.86
N LYS A 95 15.56 8.58 -2.79
CA LYS A 95 15.54 7.14 -2.45
C LYS A 95 14.12 6.66 -2.18
N GLU A 96 13.33 7.50 -1.53
CA GLU A 96 11.95 7.26 -1.13
C GLU A 96 11.06 7.12 -2.36
N GLU A 97 11.23 7.99 -3.36
CA GLU A 97 10.51 7.94 -4.64
C GLU A 97 10.80 6.64 -5.40
N ARG A 98 12.08 6.26 -5.53
CA ARG A 98 12.44 4.97 -6.14
C ARG A 98 11.82 3.81 -5.36
N SER A 99 11.84 3.86 -4.04
CA SER A 99 11.31 2.79 -3.19
C SER A 99 9.79 2.66 -3.35
N LEU A 100 9.09 3.78 -3.45
CA LEU A 100 7.65 3.84 -3.74
C LEU A 100 7.34 3.35 -5.16
N HIS A 101 8.12 3.77 -6.15
CA HIS A 101 7.98 3.31 -7.53
C HIS A 101 8.06 1.78 -7.60
N ARG A 102 9.10 1.18 -7.01
CA ARG A 102 9.29 -0.28 -7.02
C ARG A 102 8.11 -1.02 -6.40
N ARG A 103 7.52 -0.47 -5.33
CA ARG A 103 6.35 -1.03 -4.63
C ARG A 103 5.05 -0.88 -5.41
N THR A 104 4.92 0.14 -6.26
CA THR A 104 3.66 0.51 -6.92
C THR A 104 3.61 0.10 -8.40
N LYS A 105 4.76 -0.04 -9.06
CA LYS A 105 4.87 -0.32 -10.49
C LYS A 105 5.34 -1.73 -10.81
N HIS A 106 5.88 -2.46 -9.84
CA HIS A 106 6.40 -3.80 -10.05
C HIS A 106 5.88 -4.78 -9.00
N TYR A 107 5.96 -6.07 -9.32
CA TYR A 107 5.76 -7.14 -8.35
C TYR A 107 7.01 -7.25 -7.49
N TYR A 108 7.01 -6.53 -6.37
CA TYR A 108 8.17 -6.31 -5.53
C TYR A 108 8.05 -7.04 -4.19
N CYS A 109 9.14 -7.71 -3.78
CA CYS A 109 9.25 -8.31 -2.45
C CYS A 109 9.90 -7.31 -1.48
N PRO A 110 9.17 -6.84 -0.45
CA PRO A 110 9.69 -5.86 0.52
C PRO A 110 10.73 -6.41 1.49
N ARG A 111 11.01 -7.72 1.47
CA ARG A 111 11.92 -8.38 2.41
C ARG A 111 13.35 -8.50 1.91
N CYS A 112 13.49 -8.77 0.62
CA CYS A 112 14.78 -9.03 -0.02
C CYS A 112 15.02 -8.10 -1.21
N ASP A 113 14.14 -7.11 -1.41
CA ASP A 113 14.19 -6.19 -2.54
C ASP A 113 14.16 -6.88 -3.91
N ALA A 114 13.67 -8.11 -4.03
CA ALA A 114 13.52 -8.78 -5.31
C ALA A 114 12.35 -8.17 -6.12
N ILE A 115 12.50 -8.12 -7.44
CA ILE A 115 11.47 -7.64 -8.37
C ILE A 115 11.15 -8.77 -9.35
N PHE A 116 9.87 -8.99 -9.63
CA PHE A 116 9.36 -10.05 -10.49
C PHE A 116 8.58 -9.45 -11.67
N GLU A 117 8.55 -10.19 -12.77
CA GLU A 117 7.77 -9.82 -13.97
C GLU A 117 6.28 -9.99 -13.77
N PHE A 118 5.88 -11.05 -13.06
CA PHE A 118 4.49 -11.41 -12.85
C PHE A 118 4.20 -11.61 -11.36
N GLU A 119 2.94 -11.41 -10.97
CA GLU A 119 2.46 -11.65 -9.60
C GLU A 119 2.77 -13.08 -9.14
N VAL A 120 2.61 -14.05 -10.05
CA VAL A 120 2.90 -15.47 -9.80
C VAL A 120 4.36 -15.68 -9.39
N GLY A 121 5.30 -14.97 -10.02
CA GLY A 121 6.72 -15.06 -9.67
C GLY A 121 7.02 -14.52 -8.27
N LEU A 122 6.37 -13.43 -7.87
CA LEU A 122 6.47 -12.89 -6.51
C LEU A 122 5.90 -13.87 -5.48
N HIS A 123 4.77 -14.49 -5.77
CA HIS A 123 4.14 -15.44 -4.84
C HIS A 123 4.96 -16.72 -4.68
N GLU A 124 5.50 -17.26 -5.78
CA GLU A 124 6.37 -18.44 -5.70
C GLU A 124 7.67 -18.12 -4.95
N HIS A 125 8.27 -16.95 -5.20
CA HIS A 125 9.40 -16.47 -4.42
C HIS A 125 9.07 -16.39 -2.92
N ASN A 126 7.93 -15.77 -2.57
CA ASN A 126 7.52 -15.62 -1.18
C ASN A 126 7.29 -16.97 -0.51
N ARG A 127 6.69 -17.94 -1.23
CA ARG A 127 6.49 -19.30 -0.76
C ARG A 127 7.81 -20.04 -0.47
N GLN A 128 8.84 -19.81 -1.28
CA GLN A 128 10.13 -20.50 -1.16
C GLN A 128 11.10 -19.83 -0.19
N LYS A 129 11.03 -18.50 -0.04
CA LYS A 129 12.08 -17.72 0.65
C LYS A 129 11.63 -17.05 1.95
N HIS A 130 10.34 -16.94 2.20
CA HIS A 130 9.81 -16.24 3.37
C HIS A 130 8.75 -17.08 4.09
N PHE A 131 8.41 -16.67 5.32
CA PHE A 131 7.27 -17.22 6.04
C PHE A 131 5.98 -16.69 5.39
N TYR A 132 5.35 -17.49 4.54
CA TYR A 132 4.30 -17.03 3.64
C TYR A 132 3.02 -17.86 3.75
N CYS A 133 1.89 -17.17 3.98
CA CYS A 133 0.57 -17.77 3.89
C CYS A 133 0.06 -17.68 2.45
N VAL A 134 -0.14 -18.83 1.81
CA VAL A 134 -0.53 -18.94 0.40
C VAL A 134 -1.97 -18.45 0.17
N SER A 135 -2.91 -18.83 1.04
CA SER A 135 -4.33 -18.47 0.92
C SER A 135 -4.55 -16.98 1.15
N CYS A 136 -3.85 -16.36 2.11
CA CYS A 136 -3.94 -14.92 2.37
C CYS A 136 -2.95 -14.07 1.56
N LYS A 137 -2.09 -14.69 0.75
CA LYS A 137 -1.00 -14.04 0.01
C LYS A 137 -0.15 -13.09 0.86
N ARG A 138 0.18 -13.49 2.11
CA ARG A 138 0.81 -12.62 3.11
C ARG A 138 2.13 -13.16 3.63
N VAL A 139 3.13 -12.29 3.74
CA VAL A 139 4.47 -12.61 4.28
C VAL A 139 4.58 -12.17 5.75
N PHE A 140 5.20 -13.01 6.57
CA PHE A 140 5.42 -12.85 8.01
C PHE A 140 6.91 -12.70 8.35
N ASN A 141 7.20 -12.12 9.52
CA ASN A 141 8.56 -11.88 9.99
C ASN A 141 9.26 -13.14 10.55
N SER A 142 8.47 -14.11 11.02
CA SER A 142 8.96 -15.30 11.71
C SER A 142 8.00 -16.46 11.47
N GLN A 143 8.50 -17.69 11.65
CA GLN A 143 7.68 -18.90 11.61
C GLN A 143 6.59 -18.86 12.68
N SER A 144 6.91 -18.45 13.91
CA SER A 144 5.93 -18.36 15.00
C SER A 144 4.75 -17.43 14.68
N ASN A 145 5.01 -16.32 13.97
CA ASN A 145 3.94 -15.40 13.56
C ASN A 145 3.08 -16.00 12.46
N LEU A 146 3.67 -16.76 11.53
CA LEU A 146 2.92 -17.51 10.52
C LEU A 146 2.07 -18.59 11.20
N ASP A 147 2.62 -19.35 12.14
CA ASP A 147 1.90 -20.40 12.84
C ASP A 147 0.74 -19.86 13.67
N ALA A 148 0.95 -18.74 14.39
CA ALA A 148 -0.12 -18.04 15.10
C ALA A 148 -1.22 -17.54 14.13
N HIS A 149 -0.82 -17.02 12.97
CA HIS A 149 -1.78 -16.65 11.92
C HIS A 149 -2.54 -17.86 11.38
N MET A 150 -1.88 -18.99 11.12
CA MET A 150 -2.53 -20.22 10.67
C MET A 150 -3.48 -20.80 11.73
N LYS A 151 -3.27 -20.47 13.01
CA LYS A 151 -4.18 -20.80 14.12
C LYS A 151 -5.31 -19.78 14.31
N SER A 152 -5.24 -18.61 13.67
CA SER A 152 -6.26 -17.57 13.78
C SER A 152 -7.59 -18.00 13.16
N SER A 153 -8.67 -17.33 13.57
CA SER A 153 -10.03 -17.56 13.06
C SER A 153 -10.13 -17.56 11.53
N LEU A 154 -9.27 -16.82 10.84
CA LEU A 154 -9.22 -16.81 9.36
C LEU A 154 -8.87 -18.18 8.74
N HIS A 155 -8.19 -19.05 9.48
CA HIS A 155 -7.75 -20.37 9.01
C HIS A 155 -8.29 -21.53 9.85
N THR A 156 -8.76 -21.27 11.07
CA THR A 156 -9.26 -22.29 11.99
C THR A 156 -10.75 -22.17 12.32
N SER A 157 -11.38 -21.00 12.12
CA SER A 157 -12.81 -20.91 12.44
C SER A 157 -13.64 -21.70 11.43
N PRO A 158 -14.66 -22.42 11.90
CA PRO A 158 -15.66 -22.98 11.01
C PRO A 158 -16.30 -21.85 10.22
N ILE A 159 -16.67 -22.15 8.98
CA ILE A 159 -17.51 -21.28 8.17
C ILE A 159 -18.72 -20.88 9.02
N ILE A 160 -18.88 -19.57 9.23
CA ILE A 160 -19.93 -19.00 10.07
C ILE A 160 -21.16 -18.79 9.20
N GLU A 161 -22.23 -19.49 9.51
CA GLU A 161 -23.53 -19.26 8.88
C GLU A 161 -24.25 -18.06 9.52
N CYS A 162 -24.86 -17.23 8.67
CA CYS A 162 -25.83 -16.21 9.05
C CYS A 162 -27.14 -16.88 9.46
N THR A 163 -27.46 -16.77 10.73
CA THR A 163 -28.59 -17.45 11.36
C THR A 163 -29.90 -16.68 11.26
N ALA A 164 -29.95 -15.63 10.44
CA ALA A 164 -31.19 -14.91 10.12
C ALA A 164 -32.15 -15.84 9.35
N PRO A 165 -33.46 -15.80 9.65
CA PRO A 165 -34.47 -16.57 8.92
C PRO A 165 -34.34 -16.35 7.41
N SER A 166 -34.29 -17.44 6.65
CA SER A 166 -34.19 -17.42 5.18
C SER A 166 -32.91 -16.77 4.60
N CYS A 167 -31.85 -16.56 5.41
CA CYS A 167 -30.57 -16.03 4.90
C CYS A 167 -29.61 -17.14 4.47
N GLY A 168 -29.20 -18.00 5.41
CA GLY A 168 -28.33 -19.16 5.18
C GLY A 168 -26.95 -18.86 4.59
N ARG A 169 -26.53 -17.59 4.53
CA ARG A 169 -25.25 -17.21 3.91
C ARG A 169 -24.05 -17.60 4.79
N LEU A 170 -22.99 -18.03 4.14
CA LEU A 170 -21.78 -18.57 4.76
C LEU A 170 -20.63 -17.56 4.71
N PHE A 171 -19.91 -17.39 5.81
CA PHE A 171 -18.83 -16.41 5.97
C PHE A 171 -17.59 -17.05 6.58
N LEU A 172 -16.40 -16.56 6.20
CA LEU A 172 -15.13 -17.11 6.66
C LEU A 172 -14.70 -16.60 8.04
N ASN A 173 -15.22 -15.44 8.47
CA ASN A 173 -14.88 -14.79 9.72
C ASN A 173 -16.02 -13.86 10.19
N ARG A 174 -15.93 -13.34 11.41
CA ARG A 174 -16.99 -12.51 12.03
C ARG A 174 -17.05 -11.12 11.40
N GLY A 175 -15.90 -10.60 10.97
CA GLY A 175 -15.83 -9.33 10.25
C GLY A 175 -16.66 -9.33 8.96
N ASP A 176 -16.61 -10.42 8.18
CA ASP A 176 -17.34 -10.55 6.92
C ASP A 176 -18.85 -10.74 7.15
N LEU A 177 -19.25 -11.47 8.19
CA LEU A 177 -20.66 -11.56 8.60
C LEU A 177 -21.21 -10.21 9.07
N ALA A 178 -20.42 -9.45 9.86
CA ALA A 178 -20.79 -8.09 10.27
C ALA A 178 -20.96 -7.16 9.06
N LYS A 179 -20.10 -7.25 8.03
CA LYS A 179 -20.27 -6.48 6.78
C LYS A 179 -21.56 -6.82 6.05
N HIS A 180 -21.93 -8.10 6.02
CA HIS A 180 -23.16 -8.54 5.38
C HIS A 180 -24.41 -7.91 6.02
N TRP A 181 -24.42 -7.84 7.35
CA TRP A 181 -25.44 -7.15 8.13
C TRP A 181 -25.41 -5.63 7.94
N GLU A 182 -24.24 -4.99 8.02
CA GLU A 182 -24.09 -3.55 7.80
C GLU A 182 -24.54 -3.10 6.41
N ALA A 183 -24.41 -3.98 5.40
CA ALA A 183 -24.83 -3.70 4.03
C ALA A 183 -26.35 -3.72 3.83
N GLY A 184 -27.15 -4.15 4.83
CA GLY A 184 -28.61 -4.26 4.69
C GLY A 184 -29.04 -5.33 3.69
N THR A 185 -28.14 -6.25 3.32
CA THR A 185 -28.39 -7.30 2.32
C THR A 185 -28.91 -8.60 2.93
N CYS A 186 -29.14 -8.60 4.25
CA CYS A 186 -29.63 -9.74 5.00
C CYS A 186 -31.15 -9.83 4.94
N SER A 187 -31.68 -11.04 4.86
CA SER A 187 -33.13 -11.28 4.90
C SER A 187 -33.77 -10.93 6.24
N SER A 188 -32.97 -10.75 7.31
CA SER A 188 -33.46 -10.23 8.59
C SER A 188 -33.92 -8.77 8.55
N GLY A 189 -33.62 -8.04 7.46
CA GLY A 189 -33.85 -6.59 7.40
C GLY A 189 -32.88 -5.79 8.28
N LEU A 190 -31.91 -6.45 8.93
CA LEU A 190 -30.90 -5.76 9.72
C LEU A 190 -30.03 -4.93 8.77
N ASP A 191 -29.97 -3.64 9.05
CA ASP A 191 -29.07 -2.71 8.41
C ASP A 191 -28.06 -2.17 9.43
N ARG A 192 -27.27 -1.20 9.01
CA ARG A 192 -26.26 -0.57 9.85
C ARG A 192 -26.83 0.11 11.10
N ALA A 193 -28.00 0.75 11.00
CA ALA A 193 -28.59 1.46 12.12
C ALA A 193 -29.10 0.46 13.18
N GLY A 194 -29.86 -0.54 12.72
CA GLY A 194 -30.35 -1.61 13.61
C GLY A 194 -29.23 -2.45 14.22
N LEU A 195 -28.14 -2.68 13.48
CA LEU A 195 -26.96 -3.36 14.02
C LEU A 195 -26.26 -2.55 15.11
N ASN A 196 -26.12 -1.23 14.92
CA ASN A 196 -25.51 -0.35 15.91
C ASN A 196 -26.34 -0.32 17.20
N GLU A 197 -27.67 -0.16 17.09
CA GLU A 197 -28.58 -0.19 18.25
C GLU A 197 -28.47 -1.52 19.01
N ALA A 198 -28.53 -2.64 18.29
CA ALA A 198 -28.43 -3.97 18.90
C ALA A 198 -27.10 -4.21 19.63
N ILE A 199 -26.00 -3.67 19.10
CA ILE A 199 -24.68 -3.75 19.72
C ILE A 199 -24.56 -2.83 20.94
N ILE A 200 -25.09 -1.60 20.88
CA ILE A 200 -25.11 -0.67 22.01
C ILE A 200 -25.86 -1.28 23.19
N GLU A 201 -26.99 -1.92 22.93
CA GLU A 201 -27.75 -2.64 23.97
C GLU A 201 -27.01 -3.87 24.50
N ALA A 202 -26.28 -4.59 23.64
CA ALA A 202 -25.51 -5.78 24.04
C ALA A 202 -24.24 -5.43 24.83
N ASP A 203 -23.64 -4.26 24.59
CA ASP A 203 -22.44 -3.75 25.28
C ASP A 203 -22.76 -3.14 26.65
N THR A 204 -23.38 -3.93 27.50
CA THR A 204 -23.76 -3.53 28.87
C THR A 204 -22.58 -3.04 29.73
N ARG A 205 -21.34 -3.42 29.37
CA ARG A 205 -20.11 -3.01 30.05
C ARG A 205 -19.39 -1.84 29.37
N ARG A 206 -19.95 -1.30 28.27
CA ARG A 206 -19.41 -0.16 27.49
C ARG A 206 -17.94 -0.35 27.11
N MET A 207 -17.59 -1.58 26.77
CA MET A 207 -16.20 -1.96 26.53
C MET A 207 -15.75 -1.57 25.12
N PHE A 208 -16.65 -1.63 24.14
CA PHE A 208 -16.33 -1.40 22.72
C PHE A 208 -17.22 -0.35 22.08
N THR A 209 -18.25 0.15 22.76
CA THR A 209 -19.08 1.28 22.34
C THR A 209 -18.81 2.51 23.20
N ASP A 210 -18.80 3.70 22.58
CA ASP A 210 -18.69 4.98 23.28
C ASP A 210 -20.03 5.74 23.30
N PRO A 211 -20.75 5.76 24.44
CA PRO A 211 -22.05 6.41 24.54
C PRO A 211 -22.01 7.94 24.56
N ASP A 212 -20.87 8.58 24.81
CA ASP A 212 -20.76 10.04 24.72
C ASP A 212 -20.78 10.51 23.25
N ARG A 213 -20.52 9.60 22.31
CA ARG A 213 -20.72 9.76 20.86
C ARG A 213 -22.10 9.28 20.41
N LEU A 214 -23.02 9.01 21.36
CA LEU A 214 -24.43 8.69 21.13
C LEU A 214 -25.37 9.83 21.58
N LEU A 215 -24.85 10.99 22.01
CA LEU A 215 -25.62 12.18 22.42
C LEU A 215 -26.30 12.93 21.27
N THR A 216 -26.84 12.19 20.29
CA THR A 216 -27.98 12.66 19.50
C THR A 216 -29.13 11.67 19.65
N GLY A 217 -29.51 11.39 20.90
CA GLY A 217 -30.80 10.78 21.22
C GLY A 217 -31.90 11.83 21.17
N SER A 218 -32.79 11.69 20.17
CA SER A 218 -34.23 11.84 20.32
C SER A 218 -34.74 13.11 21.03
N SER A 219 -34.90 14.22 20.29
CA SER A 219 -35.92 15.31 20.41
C SER A 219 -35.33 16.67 20.01
N GLY A 220 -35.33 17.01 18.71
CA GLY A 220 -34.90 18.31 18.19
C GLY A 220 -34.79 18.28 16.66
N PRO A 221 -35.18 19.36 15.95
CA PRO A 221 -36.04 19.27 14.79
C PRO A 221 -35.29 18.79 13.54
N SER A 222 -36.06 18.09 12.71
CA SER A 222 -35.78 17.82 11.32
C SER A 222 -34.62 16.86 11.10
N GLY A 223 -34.90 15.85 10.27
CA GLY A 223 -33.84 15.15 9.57
C GLY A 223 -32.82 16.18 9.09
N ARG A 224 -31.56 15.90 9.36
CA ARG A 224 -30.58 16.13 8.31
C ARG A 224 -30.93 15.12 7.22
N THR A 225 -32.04 15.39 6.53
CA THR A 225 -32.23 15.02 5.15
C THR A 225 -30.87 15.20 4.52
N ALA A 226 -30.41 14.15 3.84
CA ALA A 226 -29.27 14.20 2.94
C ALA A 226 -29.12 15.63 2.42
N ARG A 227 -28.22 16.41 3.01
CA ARG A 227 -28.01 17.79 2.58
C ARG A 227 -27.47 17.59 1.18
N GLU A 228 -28.32 17.84 0.19
CA GLU A 228 -28.02 17.62 -1.23
C GLU A 228 -26.65 18.24 -1.49
N THR A 229 -25.63 17.38 -1.50
CA THR A 229 -24.25 17.81 -1.47
C THR A 229 -23.90 18.00 -2.93
N GLN A 230 -23.96 19.25 -3.38
CA GLN A 230 -23.71 19.64 -4.76
C GLN A 230 -22.36 19.09 -5.24
N ALA A 231 -22.42 18.27 -6.29
CA ALA A 231 -21.25 17.82 -7.02
C ALA A 231 -20.69 18.98 -7.84
N THR A 232 -19.50 19.48 -7.50
CA THR A 232 -18.80 20.47 -8.31
C THR A 232 -18.35 19.83 -9.64
N LYS A 233 -18.77 20.41 -10.77
CA LYS A 233 -18.46 19.91 -12.12
C LYS A 233 -17.00 20.25 -12.50
N ALA A 234 -16.24 19.19 -12.79
CA ALA A 234 -15.03 19.10 -13.62
C ALA A 234 -13.96 20.21 -13.53
N VAL A 235 -12.80 19.87 -12.95
CA VAL A 235 -11.50 20.44 -13.34
C VAL A 235 -10.79 19.41 -14.23
N ARG A 236 -10.30 19.86 -15.39
CA ARG A 236 -9.60 19.04 -16.39
C ARG A 236 -8.39 18.34 -15.76
N GLY A 237 -8.47 17.01 -15.61
CA GLY A 237 -7.31 16.17 -15.30
C GLY A 237 -7.57 15.09 -14.23
N LYS A 238 -8.17 13.98 -14.64
CA LYS A 238 -8.17 12.63 -14.01
C LYS A 238 -9.08 12.31 -12.81
N HIS A 239 -9.66 13.24 -12.04
CA HIS A 239 -10.69 12.91 -11.02
C HIS A 239 -11.79 13.99 -10.93
N ALA A 240 -13.04 13.61 -11.22
CA ALA A 240 -14.11 14.55 -11.57
C ALA A 240 -15.10 14.91 -10.44
N TYR A 241 -15.14 14.16 -9.35
CA TYR A 241 -16.13 14.32 -8.27
C TYR A 241 -15.43 14.39 -6.91
N LYS A 242 -15.62 15.46 -6.14
CA LYS A 242 -14.92 15.67 -4.87
C LYS A 242 -15.89 15.61 -3.70
N CYS A 243 -15.57 14.82 -2.68
CA CYS A 243 -16.30 14.81 -1.42
C CYS A 243 -16.04 16.11 -0.67
N THR A 244 -17.08 16.84 -0.29
CA THR A 244 -16.98 18.11 0.43
C THR A 244 -16.62 17.93 1.91
N LEU A 245 -16.82 16.74 2.47
CA LEU A 245 -16.56 16.43 3.87
C LEU A 245 -15.10 16.02 4.14
N CYS A 246 -14.44 15.35 3.19
CA CYS A 246 -13.05 14.91 3.36
C CYS A 246 -12.12 15.21 2.17
N ASN A 247 -12.59 15.97 1.18
CA ASN A 247 -11.84 16.35 -0.01
C ASN A 247 -11.37 15.18 -0.92
N LYS A 248 -11.81 13.93 -0.68
CA LYS A 248 -11.49 12.78 -1.54
C LYS A 248 -12.07 12.94 -2.95
N THR A 249 -11.28 12.58 -3.96
CA THR A 249 -11.64 12.74 -5.37
C THR A 249 -11.95 11.39 -6.05
N PHE A 250 -13.10 11.32 -6.71
CA PHE A 250 -13.66 10.15 -7.37
C PHE A 250 -13.70 10.37 -8.89
N LYS A 251 -13.51 9.28 -9.63
CA LYS A 251 -13.53 9.30 -11.10
C LYS A 251 -14.96 9.38 -11.66
N ALA A 252 -15.97 8.93 -10.91
CA ALA A 252 -17.36 8.86 -11.33
C ALA A 252 -18.31 9.26 -10.18
N LYS A 253 -19.48 9.83 -10.54
CA LYS A 253 -20.52 10.26 -9.59
C LYS A 253 -20.96 9.13 -8.68
N ARG A 254 -21.24 7.95 -9.24
CA ARG A 254 -21.58 6.72 -8.49
C ARG A 254 -20.55 6.39 -7.41
N GLY A 255 -19.27 6.66 -7.66
CA GLY A 255 -18.20 6.43 -6.68
C GLY A 255 -18.22 7.45 -5.54
N LEU A 256 -18.57 8.70 -5.83
CA LEU A 256 -18.81 9.71 -4.80
C LEU A 256 -20.10 9.40 -4.02
N ASP A 257 -21.19 9.06 -4.70
CA ASP A 257 -22.47 8.70 -4.07
C ASP A 257 -22.27 7.49 -3.13
N ALA A 258 -21.57 6.44 -3.58
CA ALA A 258 -21.23 5.29 -2.74
C ALA A 258 -20.30 5.65 -1.56
N HIS A 259 -19.46 6.67 -1.71
CA HIS A 259 -18.61 7.18 -0.63
C HIS A 259 -19.38 8.02 0.39
N LEU A 260 -20.34 8.82 -0.05
CA LEU A 260 -21.22 9.60 0.82
C LEU A 260 -22.21 8.71 1.57
N SER A 261 -22.67 7.63 0.94
CA SER A 261 -23.46 6.57 1.58
C SER A 261 -22.61 5.57 2.39
N SER A 262 -21.27 5.69 2.34
CA SER A 262 -20.35 4.88 3.12
C SER A 262 -20.13 5.51 4.51
N PRO A 263 -19.78 4.70 5.53
CA PRO A 263 -19.44 5.20 6.86
C PRO A 263 -18.12 5.98 6.95
N ALA A 264 -17.63 6.54 5.84
CA ALA A 264 -16.44 7.37 5.78
C ALA A 264 -16.54 8.65 6.62
N HIS A 265 -17.76 9.10 6.91
CA HIS A 265 -18.05 10.29 7.74
C HIS A 265 -18.94 9.97 8.94
N ALA A 266 -19.20 8.70 9.21
CA ALA A 266 -19.96 8.29 10.39
C ALA A 266 -19.12 8.51 11.66
N GLU A 267 -19.78 8.76 12.78
CA GLU A 267 -19.11 8.85 14.06
C GLU A 267 -18.45 7.52 14.43
N ARG A 268 -17.28 7.60 15.06
CA ARG A 268 -16.52 6.41 15.47
C ARG A 268 -17.07 5.95 16.81
N ILE A 269 -18.18 5.23 16.72
CA ILE A 269 -18.91 4.67 17.87
C ILE A 269 -18.22 3.44 18.46
N TYR A 270 -17.34 2.79 17.70
CA TYR A 270 -16.62 1.60 18.13
C TYR A 270 -15.20 1.95 18.57
N ARG A 271 -14.74 1.39 19.69
CA ARG A 271 -13.36 1.52 20.16
C ARG A 271 -12.77 0.16 20.53
N CYS A 272 -11.47 0.02 20.31
CA CYS A 272 -10.71 -1.05 20.93
C CYS A 272 -10.65 -0.80 22.44
N PRO A 273 -10.95 -1.79 23.31
CA PRO A 273 -10.86 -1.63 24.75
C PRO A 273 -9.42 -1.26 25.17
N PRO A 274 -9.23 -0.29 26.08
CA PRO A 274 -7.90 0.14 26.51
C PRO A 274 -7.20 -0.95 27.32
N ARG A 275 -5.98 -1.32 26.91
CA ARG A 275 -5.09 -2.30 27.57
C ARG A 275 -3.61 -1.90 27.50
N ALA A 276 -2.77 -2.67 28.18
CA ALA A 276 -1.34 -2.43 28.44
C ALA A 276 -0.46 -2.25 27.17
N ASP A 277 -0.97 -2.58 25.98
CA ASP A 277 -0.33 -2.35 24.69
C ASP A 277 -0.58 -0.94 24.13
N GLY A 278 -1.43 -0.13 24.76
CA GLY A 278 -1.69 1.26 24.39
C GLY A 278 -2.52 1.42 23.11
N CYS A 279 -3.32 0.41 22.73
CA CYS A 279 -4.16 0.49 21.54
C CYS A 279 -5.34 1.46 21.72
N ASP A 280 -5.29 2.60 21.04
CA ASP A 280 -6.34 3.63 21.00
C ASP A 280 -7.07 3.65 19.64
N SER A 281 -7.27 2.45 19.07
CA SER A 281 -7.89 2.33 17.74
C SER A 281 -9.40 2.48 17.83
N GLU A 282 -9.93 3.51 17.18
CA GLU A 282 -11.36 3.73 17.02
C GLU A 282 -11.86 3.28 15.63
N PHE A 283 -13.14 2.92 15.50
CA PHE A 283 -13.73 2.44 14.25
C PHE A 283 -15.12 3.02 14.04
N THR A 284 -15.47 3.28 12.77
CA THR A 284 -16.83 3.66 12.40
C THR A 284 -17.73 2.45 12.24
N THR A 285 -17.20 1.27 11.93
CA THR A 285 -17.98 0.06 11.62
C THR A 285 -17.63 -1.09 12.55
N LEU A 286 -18.62 -1.94 12.87
CA LEU A 286 -18.41 -3.14 13.67
C LEU A 286 -17.49 -4.10 12.93
N SER A 287 -17.68 -4.19 11.61
CA SER A 287 -16.82 -4.98 10.74
C SER A 287 -15.34 -4.60 10.82
N ALA A 288 -15.03 -3.30 10.94
CA ALA A 288 -13.64 -2.84 11.03
C ALA A 288 -13.03 -3.14 12.40
N LEU A 289 -13.80 -3.03 13.48
CA LEU A 289 -13.39 -3.46 14.82
C LEU A 289 -13.12 -4.98 14.86
N MET A 290 -14.01 -5.79 14.29
CA MET A 290 -13.87 -7.24 14.22
C MET A 290 -12.62 -7.64 13.41
N GLN A 291 -12.40 -6.99 12.26
CA GLN A 291 -11.20 -7.23 11.45
C GLN A 291 -9.91 -6.78 12.14
N HIS A 292 -9.96 -5.72 12.94
CA HIS A 292 -8.84 -5.31 13.79
C HIS A 292 -8.50 -6.39 14.82
N ALA A 293 -9.50 -6.91 15.56
CA ALA A 293 -9.31 -7.96 16.54
C ALA A 293 -8.82 -9.28 15.90
N GLU A 294 -9.39 -9.67 14.76
CA GLU A 294 -8.99 -10.87 14.01
C GLU A 294 -7.58 -10.74 13.40
N SER A 295 -7.08 -9.52 13.20
CA SER A 295 -5.75 -9.30 12.63
C SER A 295 -4.59 -9.65 13.56
N GLY A 296 -4.88 -9.87 14.86
CA GLY A 296 -3.89 -10.20 15.89
C GLY A 296 -2.84 -9.12 16.13
N ARG A 297 -3.10 -7.88 15.68
CA ARG A 297 -2.17 -6.73 15.83
C ARG A 297 -2.27 -6.03 17.19
N CYS A 298 -3.28 -6.37 17.98
CA CYS A 298 -3.56 -5.84 19.31
C CYS A 298 -3.93 -7.03 20.20
N GLU A 299 -3.51 -7.03 21.47
CA GLU A 299 -3.84 -8.07 22.47
C GLU A 299 -5.29 -7.88 22.99
N VAL A 300 -6.21 -7.70 22.05
CA VAL A 300 -7.65 -7.64 22.32
C VAL A 300 -8.07 -8.99 22.91
N PHE A 301 -8.89 -8.96 23.95
CA PHE A 301 -9.61 -10.16 24.41
C PHE A 301 -10.52 -10.66 23.29
N ALA A 302 -9.99 -11.54 22.43
CA ALA A 302 -10.76 -12.17 21.36
C ALA A 302 -11.99 -12.90 21.91
N GLU A 303 -11.93 -13.41 23.14
CA GLU A 303 -13.01 -14.11 23.83
C GLU A 303 -14.19 -13.20 24.19
N GLU A 304 -13.96 -12.01 24.75
CA GLU A 304 -15.03 -11.10 25.18
C GLU A 304 -15.74 -10.45 23.99
N MET A 305 -14.97 -10.09 22.95
CA MET A 305 -15.52 -9.61 21.68
C MET A 305 -16.32 -10.70 20.97
N THR A 306 -15.85 -11.96 21.05
CA THR A 306 -16.56 -13.12 20.53
C THR A 306 -17.86 -13.36 21.30
N ASP A 307 -17.86 -13.27 22.63
CA ASP A 307 -19.08 -13.43 23.44
C ASP A 307 -20.12 -12.34 23.15
N ALA A 308 -19.70 -11.08 23.01
CA ALA A 308 -20.58 -9.99 22.62
C ALA A 308 -21.20 -10.22 21.22
N PHE A 309 -20.39 -10.66 20.26
CA PHE A 309 -20.84 -10.99 18.92
C PHE A 309 -21.77 -12.20 18.88
N ASP A 310 -21.49 -13.24 19.66
CA ASP A 310 -22.31 -14.44 19.75
C ASP A 310 -23.65 -14.15 20.48
N LYS A 311 -23.66 -13.22 21.45
CA LYS A 311 -24.90 -12.66 22.02
C LYS A 311 -25.74 -11.94 20.96
N LEU A 312 -25.13 -11.08 20.14
CA LEU A 312 -25.81 -10.44 19.02
C LEU A 312 -26.38 -11.48 18.04
N LYS A 313 -25.58 -12.48 17.67
CA LYS A 313 -26.00 -13.57 16.78
C LYS A 313 -27.24 -14.29 17.33
N ARG A 314 -27.26 -14.60 18.62
CA ARG A 314 -28.42 -15.20 19.30
C ARG A 314 -29.67 -14.30 19.29
N ARG A 315 -29.52 -12.97 19.44
CA ARG A 315 -30.64 -12.03 19.32
C ARG A 315 -31.23 -12.02 17.92
N ILE A 316 -30.38 -12.02 16.89
CA ILE A 316 -30.83 -12.05 15.48
C ILE A 316 -31.60 -13.35 15.16
N VAL A 317 -31.30 -14.46 15.84
CA VAL A 317 -32.05 -15.73 15.73
C VAL A 317 -33.43 -15.66 16.38
N ASN A 318 -33.54 -15.02 17.53
CA ASN A 318 -34.75 -15.00 18.34
C ASN A 318 -35.77 -13.94 17.89
N GLY A 319 -35.48 -13.20 16.81
CA GLY A 319 -36.22 -12.02 16.36
C GLY A 319 -35.67 -10.76 17.03
N LEU A 320 -35.47 -9.72 16.20
CA LEU A 320 -35.27 -8.35 16.69
C LEU A 320 -36.54 -7.86 17.36
#